data_AF-A0A445GUW2-F1
#
_entry.id   AF-A0A445GUW2-F1
#
_cell.length_a   1.000
_cell.length_b   1.000
_cell.length_c   1.000
_cell.angle_alpha   90.00
_cell.angle_beta   90.00
_cell.angle_gamma   90.00
#
_symmetry.space_group_name_H-M   'P 1'
#
loop_
_entity.id
_entity.type
_entity.pdbx_description
1 polymer ?
#
loop_
_entity_poly.entity_id
_entity_poly.type
_entity_poly.pdbx_seq_one_letter_code
_entity_poly.pdbx_strand_id
1 'polypeptide(L)'
;MSQQGPRKPHPIEKTLPCTLEELYKGTAKKMKISREIADASGKTLPVEEILTIDIKPGSKKGTKITFPEKGNEQPNVIASDLVFVIDEKPHPVFTRDGNDLVVTQGVT
;
A
#
# COMPACT_ATOMS: atom_id res chain seq x y z
N MET A 1 -3.72 -37.70 -10.86
CA MET A 1 -4.54 -36.55 -10.48
C MET A 1 -3.62 -35.51 -9.86
N SER A 2 -3.28 -34.45 -10.60
CA SER A 2 -2.44 -33.36 -10.11
C SER A 2 -3.24 -32.56 -9.07
N GLN A 3 -2.93 -32.74 -7.78
CA GLN A 3 -3.45 -31.87 -6.74
C GLN A 3 -2.89 -30.46 -7.02
N GLN A 4 -3.71 -29.57 -7.58
CA GLN A 4 -3.38 -28.16 -7.61
C GLN A 4 -3.40 -27.69 -6.17
N GLY A 5 -2.24 -27.28 -5.67
CA GLY A 5 -2.13 -26.61 -4.38
C GLY A 5 -3.02 -25.37 -4.33
N PRO A 6 -3.29 -24.85 -3.12
CA PRO A 6 -4.21 -23.73 -2.95
C PRO A 6 -3.77 -22.53 -3.80
N ARG A 7 -4.71 -21.96 -4.58
CA ARG A 7 -4.46 -20.87 -5.53
C ARG A 7 -4.43 -19.54 -4.78
N LYS A 8 -3.44 -18.69 -5.07
CA LYS A 8 -3.36 -17.31 -4.57
C LYS A 8 -3.97 -16.34 -5.61
N PRO A 9 -4.95 -15.50 -5.25
CA PRO A 9 -5.49 -14.48 -6.15
C PRO A 9 -4.48 -13.37 -6.45
N HIS A 10 -4.80 -12.51 -7.42
CA HIS A 10 -3.97 -11.35 -7.75
C HIS A 10 -3.89 -10.36 -6.57
N PRO A 11 -2.75 -9.66 -6.39
CA PRO A 11 -2.62 -8.64 -5.35
C PRO A 11 -3.63 -7.51 -5.51
N ILE A 12 -4.09 -6.98 -4.38
CA ILE A 12 -4.93 -5.78 -4.31
C ILE A 12 -4.00 -4.59 -4.18
N GLU A 13 -4.01 -3.68 -5.15
CA GLU A 13 -3.21 -2.45 -5.08
C GLU A 13 -4.04 -1.28 -4.50
N LYS A 14 -3.44 -0.51 -3.59
CA LYS A 14 -4.01 0.72 -3.02
C LYS A 14 -3.00 1.85 -3.11
N THR A 15 -3.46 3.02 -3.53
CA THR A 15 -2.63 4.23 -3.55
C THR A 15 -2.43 4.76 -2.13
N LEU A 16 -1.18 5.10 -1.80
CA LEU A 16 -0.78 5.74 -0.56
C LEU A 16 -0.30 7.17 -0.82
N PRO A 17 -1.18 8.17 -0.72
CA PRO A 17 -0.81 9.55 -1.00
C PRO A 17 0.14 10.10 0.07
N CYS A 18 1.27 10.64 -0.36
CA CYS A 18 2.34 11.16 0.49
C CYS A 18 2.74 12.57 0.06
N THR A 19 2.93 13.50 1.00
CA THR A 19 3.46 14.83 0.69
C THR A 19 4.98 14.81 0.51
N LEU A 20 5.55 15.86 -0.10
CA LEU A 20 7.01 15.97 -0.23
C LEU A 20 7.72 15.98 1.14
N GLU A 21 7.12 16.61 2.16
CA GLU A 21 7.69 16.66 3.50
C GLU A 21 7.71 15.28 4.17
N GLU A 22 6.65 14.49 3.98
CA GLU A 22 6.58 13.11 4.45
C GLU A 22 7.63 12.23 3.76
N LEU A 23 7.80 12.40 2.44
CA LEU A 23 8.81 11.67 1.68
C LEU A 23 10.23 12.13 2.03
N TYR A 24 10.44 13.41 2.37
CA TYR A 24 11.74 13.94 2.77
C TYR A 24 12.16 13.43 4.16
N LYS A 25 11.28 13.50 5.15
CA LYS A 25 11.59 13.12 6.55
C LYS A 25 11.40 11.64 6.85
N GLY A 26 10.65 10.93 6.00
CA GLY A 26 10.05 9.64 6.37
C GLY A 26 8.87 9.84 7.32
N THR A 27 7.95 8.86 7.32
CA THR A 27 6.76 8.89 8.20
C THR A 27 6.20 7.49 8.39
N ALA A 28 5.33 7.30 9.36
CA ALA A 28 4.53 6.09 9.53
C ALA A 28 3.06 6.41 9.34
N LYS A 29 2.38 5.74 8.40
CA LYS A 29 0.94 5.89 8.17
C LYS A 29 0.18 4.67 8.68
N LYS A 30 -0.85 4.90 9.48
CA LYS A 30 -1.75 3.83 9.95
C LYS A 30 -2.95 3.74 9.03
N MET A 31 -3.13 2.58 8.41
CA MET A 31 -4.21 2.30 7.48
C MET A 31 -5.11 1.22 8.08
N LYS A 32 -6.37 1.56 8.32
CA LYS A 32 -7.40 0.58 8.69
C LYS A 32 -7.88 -0.14 7.44
N ILE A 33 -7.85 -1.46 7.46
CA ILE A 33 -8.41 -2.32 6.43
C ILE A 33 -9.58 -3.11 7.02
N SER A 34 -10.51 -3.50 6.16
CA SER A 34 -11.55 -4.47 6.46
C SER A 34 -11.36 -5.64 5.50
N ARG A 35 -11.33 -6.87 6.04
CA ARG A 35 -11.14 -8.10 5.28
C ARG A 35 -12.09 -9.18 5.78
N GLU A 36 -12.47 -10.08 4.90
CA GLU A 36 -13.22 -11.28 5.28
C GLU A 36 -12.25 -12.40 5.67
N ILE A 37 -12.51 -13.07 6.81
CA ILE A 37 -11.74 -14.22 7.29
C ILE A 37 -12.68 -15.43 7.41
N ALA A 38 -12.26 -16.58 6.86
CA ALA A 38 -12.99 -17.83 6.99
C ALA A 38 -12.79 -18.44 8.39
N ASP A 39 -13.89 -18.88 9.02
CA ASP A 39 -13.85 -19.65 10.26
C ASP A 39 -13.71 -21.17 9.98
N ALA A 40 -13.61 -21.96 11.06
CA ALA A 40 -13.50 -23.42 10.96
C ALA A 40 -14.72 -24.11 10.31
N SER A 41 -15.86 -23.43 10.23
CA SER A 41 -17.07 -23.91 9.54
C SER A 41 -17.09 -23.55 8.04
N GLY A 42 -16.12 -22.77 7.57
CA GLY A 42 -16.02 -22.27 6.20
C GLY A 42 -16.84 -21.01 5.94
N LYS A 43 -17.47 -20.43 6.97
CA LYS A 43 -18.19 -19.15 6.87
C LYS A 43 -17.21 -17.99 6.99
N THR A 44 -17.41 -16.92 6.21
CA THR A 44 -16.59 -15.71 6.32
C THR A 44 -17.17 -14.69 7.29
N LEU A 45 -16.29 -14.00 8.03
CA LEU A 45 -16.63 -12.91 8.95
C LEU A 45 -15.79 -11.66 8.62
N PRO A 46 -16.38 -10.45 8.65
CA PRO A 46 -15.62 -9.23 8.46
C PRO A 46 -14.76 -8.93 9.69
N VAL A 47 -13.48 -8.63 9.45
CA VAL A 47 -12.49 -8.30 10.47
C VAL A 47 -11.78 -7.01 10.07
N GLU A 48 -11.66 -6.09 11.03
CA GLU A 48 -10.90 -4.87 10.86
C GLU A 48 -9.48 -5.03 11.41
N GLU A 49 -8.49 -4.56 10.67
CA GLU A 49 -7.09 -4.59 11.06
C GLU A 49 -6.43 -3.24 10.77
N ILE A 50 -5.54 -2.79 11.65
CA ILE A 50 -4.75 -1.57 11.44
C ILE A 50 -3.33 -1.97 11.01
N LEU A 51 -2.97 -1.62 9.78
CA LEU A 51 -1.62 -1.79 9.25
C LEU A 51 -0.82 -0.51 9.45
N THR A 52 0.39 -0.62 9.96
CA THR A 52 1.35 0.49 10.02
C THR A 52 2.29 0.39 8.83
N ILE A 53 2.31 1.43 8.00
CA ILE A 53 3.14 1.54 6.81
C ILE A 53 4.28 2.51 7.09
N ASP A 54 5.49 1.98 7.18
CA ASP A 54 6.70 2.79 7.37
C ASP A 54 7.24 3.27 6.03
N ILE A 55 7.10 4.56 5.77
CA ILE A 55 7.64 5.24 4.59
C ILE A 55 9.02 5.76 4.94
N LYS A 56 10.05 5.26 4.26
CA LYS A 56 11.44 5.67 4.48
C LYS A 56 11.72 7.02 3.81
N PRO A 57 12.61 7.85 4.39
CA PRO A 57 13.09 9.07 3.73
C PRO A 57 13.57 8.79 2.30
N GLY A 58 13.25 9.70 1.38
CA GLY A 58 13.62 9.61 -0.03
C GLY A 58 12.78 8.65 -0.88
N SER A 59 11.79 7.96 -0.31
CA SER A 59 10.90 7.06 -1.07
C SER A 59 10.33 7.76 -2.30
N LYS A 60 10.30 7.06 -3.44
CA LYS A 60 9.87 7.61 -4.74
C LYS A 60 8.45 7.18 -5.08
N LYS A 61 7.76 7.96 -5.91
CA LYS A 61 6.49 7.54 -6.52
C LYS A 61 6.64 6.16 -7.17
N GLY A 62 5.63 5.30 -6.97
CA GLY A 62 5.63 3.92 -7.46
C GLY A 62 6.30 2.91 -6.54
N THR A 63 6.96 3.33 -5.45
CA THR A 63 7.48 2.40 -4.43
C THR A 63 6.34 1.56 -3.87
N LYS A 64 6.50 0.23 -3.88
CA LYS A 64 5.48 -0.74 -3.43
C LYS A 64 5.82 -1.28 -2.04
N ILE A 65 4.85 -1.23 -1.14
CA ILE A 65 4.91 -1.86 0.19
C ILE A 65 3.89 -2.99 0.23
N THR A 66 4.36 -4.23 0.41
CA THR A 66 3.50 -5.41 0.34
C THR A 66 3.22 -5.97 1.72
N PHE A 67 1.94 -6.19 2.03
CA PHE A 67 1.47 -6.92 3.19
C PHE A 67 0.94 -8.28 2.71
N PRO A 68 1.69 -9.37 2.97
CA PRO A 68 1.31 -10.68 2.45
C PRO A 68 0.00 -11.15 3.08
N GLU A 69 -0.88 -11.73 2.26
CA GLU A 69 -2.09 -12.44 2.71
C GLU A 69 -3.06 -11.58 3.54
N LYS A 70 -3.00 -10.25 3.36
CA LYS A 70 -3.91 -9.28 3.99
C LYS A 70 -5.18 -8.99 3.19
N GLY A 71 -5.41 -9.72 2.12
CA GLY A 71 -6.70 -9.75 1.41
C GLY A 71 -7.77 -10.57 2.13
N ASN A 72 -8.87 -10.81 1.42
CA ASN A 72 -9.94 -11.69 1.88
C ASN A 72 -9.48 -13.14 1.85
N GLU A 73 -9.84 -13.89 2.88
CA GLU A 73 -9.53 -15.30 3.07
C GLU A 73 -10.78 -16.13 2.78
N GLN A 74 -10.62 -17.19 1.98
CA GLN A 74 -11.67 -18.13 1.65
C GLN A 74 -11.17 -19.56 1.89
N PRO A 75 -12.07 -20.52 2.18
CA PRO A 75 -11.67 -21.91 2.34
C PRO A 75 -10.90 -22.42 1.12
N ASN A 76 -9.74 -23.04 1.36
CA ASN A 76 -8.85 -23.61 0.32
C ASN A 76 -8.21 -22.60 -0.65
N VAL A 77 -8.22 -21.30 -0.34
CA VAL A 77 -7.63 -20.23 -1.15
C VAL A 77 -6.67 -19.42 -0.27
N ILE A 78 -5.44 -19.20 -0.74
CA ILE A 78 -4.49 -18.32 -0.03
C ILE A 78 -4.97 -16.89 -0.21
N ALA A 79 -5.07 -16.10 0.85
CA ALA A 79 -5.48 -14.70 0.75
C ALA A 79 -4.56 -13.90 -0.19
N SER A 80 -5.11 -12.92 -0.91
CA SER A 80 -4.29 -12.05 -1.77
C SER A 80 -3.38 -11.15 -0.94
N ASP A 81 -2.31 -10.70 -1.58
CA ASP A 81 -1.45 -9.67 -0.98
C ASP A 81 -2.09 -8.30 -1.10
N LEU A 82 -1.90 -7.46 -0.09
CA LEU A 82 -2.27 -6.06 -0.14
C LEU A 82 -1.02 -5.22 -0.41
N VAL A 83 -1.02 -4.50 -1.52
CA VAL A 83 0.13 -3.71 -1.97
C VAL A 83 -0.24 -2.23 -1.89
N PHE A 84 0.49 -1.48 -1.09
CA PHE A 84 0.40 -0.02 -1.06
C PHE A 84 1.43 0.58 -2.00
N VAL A 85 0.99 1.44 -2.92
CA VAL A 85 1.85 2.12 -3.89
C VAL A 85 1.94 3.58 -3.49
N ILE A 86 3.15 4.05 -3.21
CA ILE A 86 3.38 5.47 -2.88
C ILE A 86 3.02 6.33 -4.09
N ASP A 87 2.18 7.32 -3.86
CA ASP A 87 1.88 8.38 -4.81
C ASP A 87 2.18 9.74 -4.20
N GLU A 88 3.02 10.49 -4.89
CA GLU A 88 3.47 11.80 -4.43
C GLU A 88 2.39 12.83 -4.73
N LYS A 89 1.94 13.53 -3.69
CA LYS A 89 0.97 14.61 -3.82
C LYS A 89 1.65 15.83 -4.45
N PRO A 90 0.97 16.54 -5.36
CA PRO A 90 1.45 17.83 -5.86
C PRO A 90 1.72 18.78 -4.69
N HIS A 91 2.89 19.42 -4.72
CA HIS A 91 3.27 20.43 -3.74
C HIS A 91 3.07 21.83 -4.34
N PRO A 92 2.58 22.82 -3.58
CA PRO A 92 2.20 24.13 -4.11
C PRO A 92 3.37 24.94 -4.70
N VAL A 93 4.62 24.64 -4.31
CA VAL A 93 5.81 25.42 -4.70
C VAL A 93 6.84 24.60 -5.47
N PHE A 94 6.91 23.29 -5.21
CA PHE A 94 8.02 22.45 -5.66
C PHE A 94 7.47 21.30 -6.48
N THR A 95 8.20 20.94 -7.54
CA THR A 95 8.02 19.67 -8.25
C THR A 95 9.27 18.84 -8.01
N ARG A 96 9.12 17.59 -7.60
CA ARG A 96 10.26 16.70 -7.44
C ARG A 96 10.66 16.10 -8.79
N ASP A 97 11.95 16.19 -9.11
CA ASP A 97 12.55 15.48 -10.23
C ASP A 97 13.67 14.58 -9.69
N GLY A 98 13.40 13.27 -9.62
CA GLY A 98 14.31 12.31 -9.02
C GLY A 98 14.62 12.62 -7.54
N ASN A 99 15.82 13.14 -7.29
CA ASN A 99 16.30 13.52 -5.95
C ASN A 99 16.31 15.05 -5.74
N ASP A 100 15.93 15.82 -6.75
CA ASP A 100 15.97 17.27 -6.74
C ASP A 100 14.56 17.86 -6.57
N LEU A 101 14.49 19.07 -6.02
CA LEU A 101 13.28 19.88 -5.97
C LEU A 101 13.42 21.05 -6.94
N VAL A 102 12.48 21.14 -7.89
CA VAL A 102 12.44 22.17 -8.93
C VAL A 102 11.34 23.18 -8.58
N VAL A 103 11.64 24.46 -8.71
CA VAL A 103 10.68 25.57 -8.61
C VAL A 103 10.86 26.49 -9.81
N THR A 104 9.76 26.99 -10.35
CA THR A 104 9.78 28.02 -11.41
C THR A 104 9.32 29.33 -10.81
N GLN A 105 10.15 30.37 -10.89
CA GLN A 105 9.88 31.68 -10.34
C GLN A 105 10.02 32.75 -11.42
N GLY A 106 8.97 33.54 -11.64
CA GLY A 106 9.03 34.71 -12.51
C GLY A 106 9.85 35.82 -11.85
N VAL A 107 10.79 36.41 -12.58
CA VAL A 107 11.61 37.53 -12.12
C VAL A 107 11.14 38.79 -12.86
N THR A 108 11.02 39.90 -12.14
CA THR A 108 10.64 41.23 -12.65
C THR A 108 11.72 42.24 -12.36
#